data_AF-A0A8T2NDU4-F1
#
_entry.id   AF-A0A8T2NDU4-F1
#
_cell.length_a   1.000
_cell.length_b   1.000
_cell.length_c   1.000
_cell.angle_alpha   90.00
_cell.angle_beta   90.00
_cell.angle_gamma   90.00
#
_symmetry.space_group_name_H-M   'P 1'
#
loop_
_entity.id
_entity.type
_entity.pdbx_description
1 polymer ?
#
loop_
_entity_poly.entity_id
_entity_poly.type
_entity_poly.pdbx_seq_one_letter_code
_entity_poly.pdbx_strand_id
1 'polypeptide(L)'
;MDGYISTSKTSISQTVLASPSLLLLSDTMTARVVTLLTALSLLSLGRILITEAINENIKVCQTFGSGVVESFSSEAFYLSTTCPTTLLHFAHNDVDYRIITTRGKKSGLIERVELTLNKIKTVVENGKIFVEDK
;
A
#
# COMPACT_ATOMS: atom_id res chain seq x y z
N MET A 1 -8.32 -25.58 -14.49
CA MET A 1 -6.94 -25.72 -13.99
C MET A 1 -6.91 -24.98 -12.68
N ASP A 2 -6.97 -25.74 -11.60
CA ASP A 2 -7.19 -25.25 -10.25
C ASP A 2 -5.91 -24.61 -9.70
N GLY A 3 -6.01 -23.36 -9.23
CA GLY A 3 -4.89 -22.59 -8.69
C GLY A 3 -4.59 -22.99 -7.26
N TYR A 4 -3.37 -23.47 -7.00
CA TYR A 4 -2.88 -23.81 -5.66
C TYR A 4 -2.21 -22.58 -5.02
N ILE A 5 -2.75 -22.12 -3.89
CA ILE A 5 -2.21 -21.00 -3.09
C ILE A 5 -1.22 -21.57 -2.08
N SER A 6 0.06 -21.18 -2.18
CA SER A 6 1.10 -21.46 -1.19
C SER A 6 1.58 -20.15 -0.57
N THR A 7 1.63 -20.07 0.76
CA THR A 7 1.98 -18.87 1.52
C THR A 7 3.37 -19.01 2.16
N SER A 8 4.22 -17.99 2.03
CA SER A 8 5.52 -17.90 2.74
C SER A 8 5.79 -16.47 3.20
N LYS A 9 6.16 -16.29 4.48
CA LYS A 9 6.39 -14.98 5.11
C LYS A 9 7.86 -14.59 5.01
N THR A 10 8.16 -13.40 4.47
CA THR A 10 9.49 -12.75 4.59
C THR A 10 9.30 -11.25 4.80
N SER A 11 9.97 -10.65 5.79
CA SER A 11 9.85 -9.23 6.16
C SER A 11 11.10 -8.45 5.76
N ILE A 12 10.93 -7.28 5.14
CA ILE A 12 11.99 -6.33 4.78
C ILE A 12 11.63 -4.95 5.36
N SER A 13 12.60 -4.29 6.00
CA SER A 13 12.46 -2.99 6.67
C SER A 13 13.05 -1.87 5.80
N GLN A 14 12.35 -0.74 5.62
CA GLN A 14 12.87 0.47 4.98
C GLN A 14 12.40 1.75 5.71
N THR A 15 13.25 2.77 5.72
CA THR A 15 13.13 4.04 6.45
C THR A 15 12.91 5.20 5.46
N VAL A 16 11.91 6.07 5.65
CA VAL A 16 11.71 7.30 4.85
C VAL A 16 11.30 8.48 5.75
N LEU A 17 11.91 9.66 5.51
CA LEU A 17 11.64 10.93 6.21
C LEU A 17 10.28 11.52 5.81
N ALA A 18 9.48 12.00 6.78
CA ALA A 18 8.20 12.68 6.54
C ALA A 18 8.22 14.17 6.93
N SER A 19 7.53 15.01 6.14
CA SER A 19 7.36 16.47 6.27
C SER A 19 6.18 16.89 7.19
N PRO A 20 6.16 18.08 7.83
CA PRO A 20 5.36 18.34 9.03
C PRO A 20 4.08 19.19 8.83
N SER A 21 3.12 18.78 7.99
CA SER A 21 1.94 19.65 7.68
C SER A 21 0.55 19.08 7.99
N LEU A 22 0.40 17.94 8.66
CA LEU A 22 -0.92 17.43 9.07
C LEU A 22 -1.00 17.29 10.60
N LEU A 23 -1.24 18.40 11.27
CA LEU A 23 -1.74 18.41 12.64
C LEU A 23 -3.04 19.20 12.62
N LEU A 24 -4.18 18.51 12.70
CA LEU A 24 -5.45 19.03 13.25
C LEU A 24 -6.53 17.96 13.07
N LEU A 25 -6.61 17.00 14.00
CA LEU A 25 -7.82 16.27 14.42
C LEU A 25 -7.40 15.25 15.49
N SER A 26 -7.52 15.57 16.79
CA SER A 26 -7.29 14.60 17.87
C SER A 26 -8.49 14.55 18.82
N ASP A 27 -8.96 13.32 19.09
CA ASP A 27 -10.08 13.01 19.98
C ASP A 27 -9.84 13.41 21.44
N THR A 28 -10.93 13.72 22.14
CA THR A 28 -11.00 14.30 23.49
C THR A 28 -10.39 13.44 24.60
N MET A 29 -10.20 12.13 24.38
CA MET A 29 -9.52 11.21 25.31
C MET A 29 -7.99 11.38 25.27
N THR A 30 -7.42 11.63 24.08
CA THR A 30 -5.98 11.89 23.89
C THR A 30 -5.60 13.22 24.52
N ALA A 31 -6.47 14.23 24.42
CA ALA A 31 -6.26 15.55 25.03
C ALA A 31 -6.12 15.47 26.56
N ARG A 32 -6.92 14.65 27.25
CA ARG A 32 -6.87 14.54 28.72
C ARG A 32 -5.60 13.87 29.23
N VAL A 33 -5.07 12.90 28.50
CA VAL A 33 -3.81 12.21 28.83
C VAL A 33 -2.61 13.14 28.61
N VAL A 34 -2.62 13.91 27.52
CA VAL A 34 -1.57 14.90 27.20
C VAL A 34 -1.52 16.03 28.25
N THR A 35 -2.69 16.53 28.68
CA THR A 35 -2.75 17.60 29.71
C THR A 35 -2.22 17.14 31.07
N LEU A 36 -2.44 15.88 31.46
CA LEU A 36 -1.92 15.37 32.73
C LEU A 36 -0.39 15.17 32.69
N LEU A 37 0.14 14.63 31.59
CA LEU A 37 1.57 14.38 31.42
C LEU A 37 2.40 15.68 31.28
N THR A 38 1.82 16.71 30.68
CA THR A 38 2.43 18.06 30.61
C THR A 38 2.45 18.76 31.98
N ALA A 39 1.46 18.52 32.85
CA ALA A 39 1.50 19.02 34.22
C ALA A 39 2.58 18.34 35.07
N LEU A 40 2.82 17.03 34.88
CA LEU A 40 3.89 16.31 35.58
C LEU A 40 5.30 16.73 35.12
N SER A 41 5.48 17.15 33.87
CA SER A 41 6.78 17.60 33.36
C SER A 41 7.21 18.96 33.90
N LEU A 42 6.27 19.85 34.25
CA LEU A 42 6.54 21.14 34.90
C LEU A 42 7.11 20.99 36.33
N LEU A 43 6.88 19.85 36.98
CA LEU A 43 7.30 19.57 38.36
C LEU A 43 8.65 18.85 38.46
N SER A 44 9.21 18.34 37.35
CA SER A 44 10.51 17.68 37.35
C SER A 44 11.46 18.40 36.39
N LEU A 45 12.69 18.71 36.83
CA LEU A 45 13.77 19.27 36.00
C LEU A 45 14.26 18.30 34.88
N GLY A 46 13.49 17.26 34.56
CA GLY A 46 13.78 16.28 33.52
C GLY A 46 12.97 16.57 32.26
N ARG A 47 13.65 16.89 31.16
CA ARG A 47 13.03 16.93 29.83
C ARG A 47 12.54 15.54 29.46
N ILE A 48 11.24 15.30 29.55
CA ILE A 48 10.60 14.11 28.94
C ILE A 48 10.40 14.44 27.46
N LEU A 49 11.16 13.78 26.58
CA LEU A 49 10.86 13.78 25.15
C LEU A 49 9.58 12.96 24.94
N ILE A 50 8.47 13.63 24.62
CA ILE A 50 7.29 12.98 24.07
C ILE A 50 7.52 12.89 22.56
N THR A 51 8.16 11.81 22.11
CA THR A 51 8.24 11.48 20.68
C THR A 51 7.09 10.53 20.36
N GLU A 52 5.98 11.05 19.87
CA GLU A 52 4.94 10.21 19.26
C GLU A 52 5.48 9.69 17.93
N ALA A 53 5.80 8.40 17.87
CA ALA A 53 6.10 7.73 16.62
C ALA A 53 4.78 7.52 15.86
N ILE A 54 4.37 8.50 15.04
CA ILE A 54 3.37 8.30 13.98
C ILE A 54 3.99 7.42 12.89
N ASN A 55 4.10 6.13 13.18
CA ASN A 55 4.39 5.13 12.17
C ASN A 55 3.07 4.81 11.47
N GLU A 56 2.62 5.67 10.55
CA GLU A 56 1.61 5.26 9.59
C GLU A 56 2.18 4.05 8.84
N ASN A 57 1.63 2.88 9.15
CA ASN A 57 2.08 1.62 8.57
C ASN A 57 1.58 1.59 7.12
N ILE A 58 2.37 2.14 6.19
CA ILE A 58 2.06 2.14 4.76
C ILE A 58 1.80 0.68 4.36
N LYS A 59 0.56 0.39 3.97
CA LYS A 59 0.17 -0.93 3.47
C LYS A 59 0.51 -1.01 2.00
N VAL A 60 1.39 -1.94 1.64
CA VAL A 60 1.83 -2.14 0.26
C VAL A 60 1.29 -3.48 -0.24
N CYS A 61 0.72 -3.48 -1.45
CA CYS A 61 0.43 -4.69 -2.20
C CYS A 61 1.52 -4.85 -3.28
N GLN A 62 2.12 -6.03 -3.38
CA GLN A 62 3.24 -6.28 -4.28
C GLN A 62 3.01 -7.56 -5.07
N THR A 63 3.61 -7.67 -6.26
CA THR A 63 3.71 -8.93 -6.97
C THR A 63 5.10 -9.08 -7.59
N PHE A 64 5.64 -10.29 -7.53
CA PHE A 64 7.02 -10.58 -7.88
C PHE A 64 7.13 -11.71 -8.89
N GLY A 65 8.18 -11.64 -9.72
CA GLY A 65 8.60 -12.71 -10.60
C GLY A 65 7.44 -13.27 -11.41
N SER A 66 7.26 -14.59 -11.37
CA SER A 66 6.28 -15.33 -12.15
C SER A 66 4.91 -15.52 -11.48
N GLY A 67 4.68 -15.01 -10.27
CA GLY A 67 3.36 -15.23 -9.63
C GLY A 67 3.22 -14.98 -8.14
N VAL A 68 4.27 -14.56 -7.40
CA VAL A 68 4.08 -14.26 -5.97
C VAL A 68 3.29 -12.96 -5.84
N VAL A 69 2.27 -12.92 -5.01
CA VAL A 69 1.46 -11.74 -4.67
C VAL A 69 1.49 -11.58 -3.16
N GLU A 70 1.88 -10.42 -2.68
CA GLU A 70 1.81 -10.01 -1.27
C GLU A 70 0.66 -9.01 -1.11
N SER A 71 -0.34 -9.36 -0.31
CA SER A 71 -1.50 -8.50 -0.06
C SER A 71 -1.17 -7.36 0.91
N PHE A 72 -2.09 -6.41 1.06
CA PHE A 72 -1.99 -5.34 2.07
C PHE A 72 -1.94 -5.86 3.53
N SER A 73 -2.40 -7.10 3.77
CA SER A 73 -2.30 -7.77 5.07
C SER A 73 -0.96 -8.47 5.28
N SER A 74 0.00 -8.30 4.36
CA SER A 74 1.29 -9.01 4.33
C SER A 74 1.16 -10.52 4.21
N GLU A 75 0.04 -10.99 3.65
CA GLU A 75 -0.14 -12.39 3.29
C GLU A 75 0.34 -12.60 1.86
N ALA A 76 1.35 -13.47 1.70
CA ALA A 76 1.86 -13.82 0.38
C ALA A 76 1.16 -15.08 -0.14
N PHE A 77 0.81 -15.11 -1.42
CA PHE A 77 0.35 -16.30 -2.12
C PHE A 77 0.94 -16.39 -3.53
N TYR A 78 0.92 -17.59 -4.11
CA TYR A 78 1.31 -17.81 -5.49
C TYR A 78 0.10 -17.89 -6.42
N LEU A 79 0.12 -17.11 -7.50
CA LEU A 79 -0.87 -17.09 -8.56
C LEU A 79 -0.19 -17.27 -9.92
N SER A 80 -0.40 -18.43 -10.53
CA SER A 80 0.09 -18.74 -11.88
C SER A 80 -1.06 -18.79 -12.87
N THR A 81 -1.27 -17.68 -13.59
CA THR A 81 -2.29 -17.58 -14.65
C THR A 81 -1.80 -16.69 -15.78
N THR A 82 -2.22 -17.01 -17.01
CA THR A 82 -2.02 -16.16 -18.19
C THR A 82 -3.24 -15.30 -18.49
N CYS A 83 -4.33 -15.48 -17.73
CA CYS A 83 -5.52 -14.65 -17.87
C CYS A 83 -5.28 -13.26 -17.22
N PRO A 84 -5.89 -12.20 -17.76
CA PRO A 84 -5.93 -10.91 -17.08
C PRO A 84 -6.48 -11.08 -15.66
N THR A 85 -5.76 -10.57 -14.67
CA THR A 85 -6.12 -10.67 -13.25
C THR A 85 -6.23 -9.28 -12.65
N THR A 86 -7.33 -9.03 -11.94
CA THR A 86 -7.47 -7.84 -11.11
C THR A 86 -6.57 -7.96 -9.88
N LEU A 87 -5.46 -7.22 -9.87
CA LEU A 87 -4.54 -7.18 -8.74
C LEU A 87 -5.04 -6.25 -7.63
N LEU A 88 -5.69 -5.15 -8.02
CA LEU A 88 -6.27 -4.18 -7.11
C LEU A 88 -7.58 -3.63 -7.70
N HIS A 89 -8.61 -3.52 -6.87
CA HIS A 89 -9.85 -2.84 -7.23
C HIS A 89 -10.44 -2.18 -5.99
N PHE A 90 -10.70 -0.88 -6.09
CA PHE A 90 -11.46 -0.14 -5.09
C PHE A 90 -12.23 0.99 -5.76
N ALA A 91 -13.31 1.42 -5.11
CA ALA A 91 -14.07 2.59 -5.52
C ALA A 91 -14.21 3.54 -4.34
N HIS A 92 -14.09 4.84 -4.60
CA HIS A 92 -14.30 5.87 -3.60
C HIS A 92 -14.97 7.09 -4.25
N ASN A 93 -16.07 7.57 -3.66
CA ASN A 93 -16.86 8.71 -4.17
C ASN A 93 -17.14 8.62 -5.68
N ASP A 94 -17.69 7.48 -6.12
CA ASP A 94 -18.02 7.17 -7.53
C ASP A 94 -16.84 7.11 -8.51
N VAL A 95 -15.60 7.15 -8.00
CA VAL A 95 -14.39 6.96 -8.80
C VAL A 95 -13.90 5.52 -8.67
N ASP A 96 -13.86 4.81 -9.81
CA ASP A 96 -13.31 3.46 -9.92
C ASP A 96 -11.80 3.49 -10.13
N TYR A 97 -11.09 2.71 -9.33
CA TYR A 97 -9.64 2.52 -9.39
C TYR A 97 -9.34 1.03 -9.54
N ARG A 98 -8.69 0.66 -10.63
CA ARG A 98 -8.44 -0.74 -10.95
C ARG A 98 -7.09 -0.97 -11.58
N ILE A 99 -6.39 -2.00 -11.12
CA ILE A 99 -5.13 -2.48 -11.69
C ILE A 99 -5.35 -3.92 -12.17
N ILE A 100 -5.17 -4.15 -13.46
CA ILE A 100 -5.23 -5.48 -14.09
C ILE A 100 -3.84 -5.84 -14.59
N THR A 101 -3.36 -7.04 -14.28
CA THR A 101 -2.08 -7.57 -14.76
C THR A 101 -2.31 -8.79 -15.65
N THR A 102 -1.57 -8.88 -16.74
CA THR A 102 -1.53 -10.06 -17.60
C THR A 102 -0.09 -10.58 -17.67
N ARG A 103 0.07 -11.90 -17.52
CA ARG A 103 1.37 -12.57 -17.54
C ARG A 103 1.55 -13.34 -18.84
N GLY A 104 2.76 -13.26 -19.39
CA GLY A 104 3.12 -13.92 -20.63
C GLY A 104 3.17 -15.44 -20.47
N LYS A 105 2.60 -16.16 -21.44
CA LYS A 105 2.48 -17.63 -21.42
C LYS A 105 3.82 -18.38 -21.30
N LYS A 106 4.89 -17.82 -21.87
CA LYS A 106 6.22 -18.45 -21.87
C LYS A 106 7.10 -18.00 -20.70
N SER A 107 7.05 -16.71 -20.35
CA SER A 107 7.92 -16.14 -19.31
C SER A 107 7.33 -16.27 -17.90
N GLY A 108 6.00 -16.32 -17.77
CA GLY A 108 5.30 -16.16 -16.50
C GLY A 108 5.38 -14.74 -15.93
N LEU A 109 6.15 -13.85 -16.55
CA LEU A 109 6.34 -12.46 -16.12
C LEU A 109 5.17 -11.60 -16.58
N ILE A 110 4.94 -10.49 -15.87
CA ILE A 110 3.95 -9.49 -16.27
C ILE A 110 4.41 -8.86 -17.59
N GLU A 111 3.59 -8.97 -18.63
CA GLU A 111 3.83 -8.37 -19.95
C GLU A 111 2.98 -7.11 -20.17
N ARG A 112 1.86 -7.02 -19.46
CA ARG A 112 0.90 -5.92 -19.56
C ARG A 112 0.31 -5.58 -18.19
N VAL A 113 0.25 -4.28 -17.89
CA VAL A 113 -0.47 -3.72 -16.74
C VAL A 113 -1.44 -2.67 -17.24
N GLU A 114 -2.71 -2.80 -16.88
CA GLU A 114 -3.74 -1.80 -17.15
C GLU A 114 -4.14 -1.11 -15.85
N LEU A 115 -3.93 0.20 -15.79
CA LEU A 115 -4.33 1.07 -14.70
C LEU A 115 -5.53 1.87 -15.17
N THR A 116 -6.66 1.73 -14.50
CA THR A 116 -7.82 2.58 -14.71
C THR A 116 -7.97 3.48 -13.50
N LEU A 117 -7.82 4.79 -13.70
CA LEU A 117 -8.03 5.81 -12.68
C LEU A 117 -9.10 6.77 -13.19
N ASN A 118 -10.26 6.80 -12.54
CA ASN A 118 -11.35 7.70 -12.93
C ASN A 118 -11.71 7.63 -14.42
N LYS A 119 -11.91 6.40 -14.93
CA LYS A 119 -12.21 6.10 -16.33
C LYS A 119 -11.10 6.41 -17.34
N ILE A 120 -9.94 6.90 -16.91
CA ILE A 120 -8.75 7.06 -17.76
C ILE A 120 -7.95 5.77 -17.68
N LYS A 121 -7.71 5.14 -18.83
CA LYS A 121 -6.90 3.94 -18.93
C LYS A 121 -5.46 4.28 -19.30
N THR A 122 -4.53 3.83 -18.48
CA THR A 122 -3.09 3.80 -18.77
C THR A 122 -2.65 2.36 -18.90
N VAL A 123 -1.91 2.04 -19.96
CA VAL A 123 -1.39 0.71 -20.24
C VAL A 123 0.13 0.76 -20.23
N VAL A 124 0.74 -0.09 -19.42
CA VAL A 124 2.16 -0.41 -19.51
C VAL A 124 2.28 -1.75 -20.22
N GLU A 125 2.92 -1.78 -21.38
CA GLU A 125 3.08 -3.01 -22.17
C GLU A 125 4.45 -3.01 -22.85
N ASN A 126 5.21 -4.08 -22.66
CA ASN A 126 6.54 -4.25 -23.27
C ASN A 126 7.48 -3.04 -23.04
N GLY A 127 7.42 -2.45 -21.83
CA GLY A 127 8.24 -1.28 -21.46
C GLY A 127 7.75 0.06 -22.02
N LYS A 128 6.63 0.09 -22.75
CA LYS A 128 6.00 1.31 -23.25
C LYS A 128 4.80 1.70 -22.41
N ILE A 129 4.54 2.99 -22.31
CA ILE A 129 3.39 3.56 -21.61
C ILE A 129 2.46 4.18 -22.64
N PHE A 130 1.19 3.79 -22.61
CA PHE A 130 0.13 4.32 -23.45
C PHE A 130 -0.96 4.87 -22.54
N VAL A 131 -1.37 6.11 -22.77
CA VAL A 131 -2.46 6.76 -22.03
C VAL A 131 -3.59 7.00 -23.03
N GLU A 132 -4.80 6.56 -22.71
CA GLU A 132 -5.97 6.94 -23.50
C GLU A 132 -6.21 8.45 -23.33
N ASP A 133 -6.12 9.19 -24.44
CA ASP A 133 -6.57 10.57 -24.51
C ASP A 133 -8.09 10.64 -24.57
N LYS A 134 -8.66 11.67 -23.94
CA LYS A 134 -10.09 11.85 -23.74
C LYS A 134 -10.74 12.69 -24.82
#